data_AF-A0A2H3CXK5-F1
#
_entry.id   AF-A0A2H3CXK5-F1
#
_cell.length_a   1.000
_cell.length_b   1.000
_cell.length_c   1.000
_cell.angle_alpha   90.00
_cell.angle_beta   90.00
_cell.angle_gamma   90.00
#
_symmetry.space_group_name_H-M   'P 1'
#
loop_
_entity.id
_entity.type
_entity.pdbx_description
1 polymer ?
#
loop_
_entity_poly.entity_id
_entity_poly.type
_entity_poly.pdbx_seq_one_letter_code
_entity_poly.pdbx_strand_id
1 'polypeptide(L)'
;MDESQQSVEMAVPIPRSPPSSNSFGGQPVTVVRLERRTQPENVTTSFIHSLPPEMICIIFELLRDTSSLIMRVPFLLSLVCTRWRSIALDCPNLWTRVSIRSLCNKDSVAACIERSGRGLLTVDICVPGGELFENECFQASIRLCSARLSLAPLIRLHHPPFVLECLQ
;
A
#
# COMPACT_ATOMS: atom_id res chain seq x y z
N MET A 1 52.45 59.05 -2.84
CA MET A 1 53.44 57.98 -2.64
C MET A 1 52.65 56.70 -2.66
N ASP A 2 52.97 55.92 -3.68
CA ASP A 2 52.26 54.79 -4.25
C ASP A 2 52.91 53.51 -3.72
N GLU A 3 52.14 52.48 -3.41
CA GLU A 3 52.56 51.08 -3.52
C GLU A 3 51.31 50.19 -3.61
N SER A 4 50.91 49.94 -4.85
CA SER A 4 50.08 48.81 -5.25
C SER A 4 50.98 47.77 -5.91
N GLN A 5 50.96 46.50 -5.47
CA GLN A 5 51.55 45.42 -6.27
C GLN A 5 50.63 44.21 -6.39
N GLN A 6 50.04 44.16 -7.57
CA GLN A 6 49.46 43.04 -8.31
C GLN A 6 50.58 42.04 -8.68
N SER A 7 50.35 40.73 -8.54
CA SER A 7 51.25 39.70 -9.09
C SER A 7 50.67 39.06 -10.36
N VAL A 8 51.60 38.71 -11.24
CA VAL A 8 51.48 38.55 -12.69
C VAL A 8 51.45 37.07 -13.12
N GLU A 9 50.59 36.79 -14.11
CA GLU A 9 50.67 35.89 -15.28
C GLU A 9 51.80 34.84 -15.46
N MET A 10 51.45 33.62 -15.93
CA MET A 10 52.04 33.01 -17.16
C MET A 10 51.42 31.65 -17.61
N ALA A 11 50.79 31.67 -18.80
CA ALA A 11 50.86 30.80 -20.00
C ALA A 11 50.83 29.24 -20.01
N VAL A 12 50.15 28.74 -21.07
CA VAL A 12 49.71 27.40 -21.58
C VAL A 12 50.78 26.82 -22.57
N PRO A 13 50.99 25.49 -22.89
CA PRO A 13 50.06 24.63 -23.68
C PRO A 13 50.12 23.06 -23.59
N ILE A 14 49.04 22.42 -24.08
CA ILE A 14 48.78 20.95 -24.17
C ILE A 14 49.61 20.29 -25.30
N PRO A 15 50.01 19.00 -25.19
CA PRO A 15 49.51 18.00 -26.17
C PRO A 15 49.36 16.52 -25.69
N ARG A 16 48.30 15.88 -26.21
CA ARG A 16 48.17 14.45 -26.68
C ARG A 16 48.13 13.28 -25.67
N SER A 17 47.01 12.55 -25.69
CA SER A 17 46.81 11.15 -25.21
C SER A 17 47.40 10.10 -26.17
N PRO A 18 47.39 8.77 -25.90
CA PRO A 18 47.61 7.96 -24.66
C PRO A 18 48.80 6.96 -24.84
N PRO A 19 49.10 6.05 -23.88
CA PRO A 19 48.66 4.67 -24.12
C PRO A 19 48.09 3.96 -22.88
N SER A 20 47.13 3.11 -23.19
CA SER A 20 46.68 1.92 -22.46
C SER A 20 47.71 1.28 -21.53
N SER A 21 47.32 1.10 -20.26
CA SER A 21 47.77 -0.03 -19.46
C SER A 21 46.60 -0.56 -18.65
N ASN A 22 46.11 -1.70 -19.13
CA ASN A 22 45.20 -2.59 -18.43
C ASN A 22 45.85 -3.03 -17.13
N SER A 23 45.16 -2.87 -16.00
CA SER A 23 45.13 -3.90 -14.97
C SER A 23 44.03 -3.60 -13.96
N PHE A 24 42.82 -4.08 -14.25
CA PHE A 24 41.89 -4.45 -13.19
C PHE A 24 41.29 -5.79 -13.58
N GLY A 25 41.81 -6.85 -12.96
CA GLY A 25 41.24 -8.17 -13.01
C GLY A 25 39.85 -8.13 -12.37
N GLY A 26 38.82 -8.00 -13.19
CA GLY A 26 37.46 -8.35 -12.86
C GLY A 26 37.07 -9.50 -13.78
N GLN A 27 36.98 -10.71 -13.26
CA GLN A 27 36.41 -11.81 -14.03
C GLN A 27 34.99 -11.42 -14.50
N PRO A 28 34.60 -11.73 -15.74
CA PRO A 28 33.22 -11.57 -16.16
C PRO A 28 32.38 -12.58 -15.36
N VAL A 29 31.54 -12.05 -14.48
CA VAL A 29 30.45 -12.83 -13.87
C VAL A 29 29.56 -13.27 -15.02
N THR A 30 29.68 -14.54 -15.40
CA THR A 30 28.76 -15.18 -16.34
C THR A 30 27.40 -15.21 -15.66
N VAL A 31 26.50 -14.32 -16.09
CA VAL A 31 25.08 -14.44 -15.77
C VAL A 31 24.61 -15.71 -16.46
N VAL A 32 24.57 -16.81 -15.72
CA VAL A 32 23.94 -18.05 -16.17
C VAL A 32 22.46 -17.73 -16.29
N ARG A 33 22.02 -17.41 -17.51
CA ARG A 33 20.61 -17.39 -17.85
C ARG A 33 20.12 -18.82 -17.70
N LEU A 34 19.43 -19.09 -16.58
CA LEU A 34 18.73 -20.34 -16.39
C LEU A 34 17.62 -20.42 -17.44
N GLU A 35 17.93 -20.99 -18.60
CA GLU A 35 16.92 -21.37 -19.57
C GLU A 35 16.04 -22.42 -18.91
N ARG A 36 14.88 -21.97 -18.45
CA ARG A 36 13.82 -22.84 -17.98
C ARG A 36 13.41 -23.72 -19.15
N ARG A 37 13.85 -24.97 -19.12
CA ARG A 37 13.47 -26.05 -20.02
C ARG A 37 11.94 -26.03 -20.17
N THR A 38 11.46 -25.59 -21.32
CA THR A 38 10.04 -25.59 -21.67
C THR A 38 9.61 -27.05 -21.87
N GLN A 39 9.12 -27.67 -20.80
CA GLN A 39 8.20 -28.79 -20.92
C GLN A 39 6.90 -28.26 -21.57
N PRO A 40 6.22 -29.03 -22.43
CA PRO A 40 4.86 -28.72 -22.84
C PRO A 40 3.94 -29.01 -21.64
N GLU A 41 3.95 -28.09 -20.66
CA GLU A 41 3.07 -28.19 -19.52
C GLU A 41 1.64 -27.94 -20.01
N ASN A 42 0.81 -28.97 -19.85
CA ASN A 42 -0.63 -28.88 -20.06
C ASN A 42 -1.14 -27.80 -19.09
N VAL A 43 -1.33 -26.58 -19.59
CA VAL A 43 -1.62 -25.40 -18.78
C VAL A 43 -3.03 -25.53 -18.23
N THR A 44 -3.19 -26.22 -17.10
CA THR A 44 -4.34 -26.05 -16.23
C THR A 44 -4.25 -24.65 -15.64
N THR A 45 -4.67 -23.64 -16.40
CA THR A 45 -4.91 -22.30 -15.86
C THR A 45 -5.95 -22.46 -14.77
N SER A 46 -5.59 -22.18 -13.51
CA SER A 46 -6.53 -22.20 -12.39
C SER A 46 -7.81 -21.46 -12.77
N PHE A 47 -8.99 -22.05 -12.51
CA PHE A 47 -10.30 -21.50 -12.86
C PHE A 47 -10.51 -20.06 -12.36
N ILE A 48 -9.83 -19.68 -11.28
CA ILE A 48 -9.86 -18.32 -10.75
C ILE A 48 -9.33 -17.30 -11.78
N HIS A 49 -8.45 -17.72 -12.69
CA HIS A 49 -7.93 -16.88 -13.77
C HIS A 49 -8.86 -16.80 -14.99
N SER A 50 -9.92 -17.59 -15.09
CA SER A 50 -10.92 -17.45 -16.17
C SER A 50 -12.14 -16.62 -15.76
N LEU A 51 -12.31 -16.34 -14.46
CA LEU A 51 -13.44 -15.54 -13.97
C LEU A 51 -13.31 -14.06 -14.37
N PRO A 52 -14.39 -13.43 -14.89
CA PRO A 52 -14.41 -11.98 -15.08
C PRO A 52 -14.10 -11.23 -13.78
N PRO A 53 -13.46 -10.04 -13.83
CA PRO A 53 -13.16 -9.24 -12.64
C PRO A 53 -14.38 -8.98 -11.76
N GLU A 54 -15.57 -8.81 -12.35
CA GLU A 54 -16.83 -8.55 -11.66
C GLU A 54 -17.21 -9.71 -10.73
N MET A 55 -17.01 -10.95 -11.18
CA MET A 55 -17.27 -12.14 -10.34
C MET A 55 -16.29 -12.23 -9.18
N ILE A 56 -15.03 -11.84 -9.40
CA ILE A 56 -14.02 -11.81 -8.34
C ILE A 56 -14.34 -10.70 -7.32
N CYS A 57 -14.80 -9.52 -7.78
CA CYS A 57 -15.27 -8.46 -6.91
C CYS A 57 -16.43 -8.92 -6.01
N ILE A 58 -17.41 -9.64 -6.57
CA ILE A 58 -18.52 -10.21 -5.79
C ILE A 58 -17.99 -11.17 -4.71
N ILE A 59 -17.04 -12.04 -5.05
CA ILE A 59 -16.41 -12.95 -4.07
C ILE A 59 -15.70 -12.14 -2.98
N PHE A 60 -14.99 -11.06 -3.34
CA PHE A 60 -14.28 -10.20 -2.38
C PHE A 60 -15.25 -9.48 -1.43
N GLU A 61 -16.36 -8.96 -1.95
CA GLU A 61 -17.40 -8.32 -1.15
C GLU A 61 -18.04 -9.30 -0.17
N LEU A 62 -18.40 -10.51 -0.64
CA LEU A 62 -18.94 -11.58 0.21
C LEU A 62 -17.96 -11.99 1.32
N LEU A 63 -16.67 -12.12 1.00
CA LEU A 63 -15.65 -12.43 2.00
C LEU A 63 -15.50 -11.29 3.01
N ARG A 64 -15.56 -10.04 2.56
CA ARG A 64 -15.47 -8.86 3.43
C ARG A 64 -16.64 -8.81 4.39
N ASP A 65 -17.85 -9.14 3.95
CA ASP A 65 -19.05 -9.06 4.79
C ASP A 65 -19.26 -10.25 5.73
N THR A 66 -18.70 -11.42 5.40
CA THR A 66 -18.75 -12.60 6.29
C THR A 66 -17.59 -12.67 7.28
N SER A 67 -16.52 -11.90 7.06
CA SER A 67 -15.33 -11.90 7.90
C SER A 67 -15.47 -10.95 9.09
N SER A 68 -15.04 -11.39 10.28
CA SER A 68 -14.84 -10.52 11.44
C SER A 68 -13.68 -9.53 11.25
N LEU A 69 -12.83 -9.75 10.24
CA LEU A 69 -11.66 -8.96 9.91
C LEU A 69 -11.91 -8.02 8.72
N ILE A 70 -13.08 -7.40 8.67
CA ILE A 70 -13.57 -6.52 7.57
C ILE A 70 -12.45 -5.59 7.04
N MET A 71 -11.73 -4.91 7.94
CA MET A 71 -10.66 -3.98 7.57
C MET A 71 -9.41 -4.64 7.00
N ARG A 72 -9.16 -5.93 7.26
CA ARG A 72 -7.98 -6.65 6.76
C ARG A 72 -8.24 -7.33 5.43
N VAL A 73 -9.48 -7.73 5.16
CA VAL A 73 -9.85 -8.48 3.94
C VAL A 73 -9.33 -7.82 2.66
N PRO A 74 -9.53 -6.50 2.40
CA PRO A 74 -9.03 -5.86 1.18
C PRO A 74 -7.50 -5.97 1.02
N PHE A 75 -6.77 -5.87 2.13
CA PHE A 75 -5.32 -5.97 2.14
C PHE A 75 -4.85 -7.40 1.93
N LEU A 76 -5.47 -8.37 2.60
CA LEU A 76 -5.13 -9.79 2.43
C LEU A 76 -5.39 -10.27 1.00
N LEU A 77 -6.53 -9.89 0.41
CA LEU A 77 -6.86 -10.17 -0.98
C LEU A 77 -5.82 -9.58 -1.94
N SER A 78 -5.36 -8.37 -1.65
CA SER A 78 -4.32 -7.70 -2.43
C SER A 78 -2.96 -8.43 -2.40
N LEU A 79 -2.72 -9.30 -1.43
CA LEU A 79 -1.46 -10.04 -1.26
C LEU A 79 -1.46 -11.41 -1.93
N VAL A 80 -2.59 -11.92 -2.43
CA VAL A 80 -2.69 -13.28 -3.00
C VAL A 80 -1.89 -13.43 -4.29
N CYS A 81 -2.18 -12.58 -5.29
CA CYS A 81 -1.44 -12.54 -6.55
C CYS A 81 -1.58 -11.15 -7.21
N THR A 82 -0.80 -10.89 -8.26
CA THR A 82 -0.82 -9.61 -9.00
C THR A 82 -2.20 -9.28 -9.56
N ARG A 83 -2.93 -10.27 -10.08
CA ARG A 83 -4.29 -10.10 -10.59
C ARG A 83 -5.28 -9.71 -9.48
N TRP A 84 -5.25 -10.43 -8.36
CA TRP A 84 -6.15 -10.12 -7.23
C TRP A 84 -5.86 -8.74 -6.66
N ARG A 85 -4.59 -8.34 -6.63
CA ARG A 85 -4.19 -6.98 -6.28
C ARG A 85 -4.83 -5.94 -7.19
N SER A 86 -4.71 -6.08 -8.51
CA SER A 86 -5.33 -5.14 -9.45
C SER A 86 -6.83 -5.04 -9.19
N ILE A 87 -7.52 -6.18 -9.18
CA ILE A 87 -8.98 -6.23 -9.00
C ILE A 87 -9.41 -5.64 -7.65
N ALA A 88 -8.70 -5.96 -6.57
CA ALA A 88 -9.01 -5.44 -5.24
C ALA A 88 -8.83 -3.92 -5.16
N LEU A 89 -7.78 -3.38 -5.78
CA LEU A 89 -7.54 -1.93 -5.83
C LEU A 89 -8.56 -1.22 -6.71
N ASP A 90 -9.02 -1.85 -7.79
CA ASP A 90 -10.01 -1.33 -8.74
C ASP A 90 -11.46 -1.55 -8.31
N CYS A 91 -11.70 -2.09 -7.12
CA CYS A 91 -13.04 -2.37 -6.57
C CYS A 91 -13.35 -1.43 -5.39
N PRO A 92 -13.93 -0.22 -5.61
CA PRO A 92 -14.17 0.75 -4.55
C PRO A 92 -15.05 0.24 -3.42
N ASN A 93 -16.04 -0.60 -3.75
CA ASN A 93 -16.95 -1.20 -2.79
C ASN A 93 -16.21 -1.97 -1.71
N LEU A 94 -15.10 -2.65 -2.05
CA LEU A 94 -14.30 -3.42 -1.10
C LEU A 94 -13.73 -2.55 0.04
N TRP A 95 -13.54 -1.25 -0.21
CA TRP A 95 -12.92 -0.28 0.70
C TRP A 95 -13.93 0.60 1.46
N THR A 96 -15.24 0.34 1.32
CA THR A 96 -16.29 1.20 1.88
C THR A 96 -16.56 1.01 3.37
N ARG A 97 -16.08 -0.07 4.00
CA ARG A 97 -16.27 -0.32 5.44
C ARG A 97 -15.00 -0.01 6.21
N VAL A 98 -15.11 0.88 7.19
CA VAL A 98 -14.02 1.30 8.07
C VAL A 98 -14.36 0.92 9.50
N SER A 99 -13.51 0.13 10.15
CA SER A 99 -13.64 -0.14 11.60
C SER A 99 -12.53 0.59 12.35
N ILE A 100 -12.93 1.54 13.21
CA ILE A 100 -12.05 2.30 14.08
C ILE A 100 -12.14 1.70 15.48
N ARG A 101 -11.01 1.16 15.95
CA ARG A 101 -10.85 0.54 17.27
C ARG A 101 -9.57 1.09 17.89
N SER A 102 -9.34 0.86 19.19
CA SER A 102 -8.16 1.39 19.87
C SER A 102 -6.82 1.11 19.17
N LEU A 103 -6.67 -0.09 18.58
CA LEU A 103 -5.46 -0.52 17.87
C LEU A 103 -5.56 -0.37 16.34
N CYS A 104 -6.41 0.54 15.83
CA CYS A 104 -6.53 0.72 14.38
C CYS A 104 -5.27 1.36 13.79
N ASN A 105 -4.90 0.91 12.60
CA ASN A 105 -3.82 1.51 11.82
C ASN A 105 -4.39 2.68 10.97
N LYS A 106 -3.84 3.88 11.17
CA LYS A 106 -4.25 5.10 10.46
C LYS A 106 -4.08 4.99 8.94
N ASP A 107 -3.02 4.32 8.48
CA ASP A 107 -2.74 4.15 7.05
C ASP A 107 -3.74 3.19 6.40
N SER A 108 -4.18 2.17 7.13
CA SER A 108 -5.26 1.30 6.67
C SER A 108 -6.58 2.08 6.52
N VAL A 109 -6.88 2.98 7.47
CA VAL A 109 -8.05 3.86 7.40
C VAL A 109 -7.92 4.83 6.23
N ALA A 110 -6.77 5.46 6.06
CA ALA A 110 -6.49 6.36 4.93
C ALA A 110 -6.66 5.64 3.58
N ALA A 111 -6.14 4.41 3.46
CA ALA A 111 -6.29 3.59 2.26
C ALA A 111 -7.76 3.25 1.96
N CYS A 112 -8.57 2.92 2.98
CA CYS A 112 -10.00 2.70 2.78
C CYS A 112 -10.72 3.98 2.31
N ILE A 113 -10.37 5.11 2.91
CA ILE A 113 -10.90 6.43 2.54
C ILE A 113 -10.56 6.78 1.09
N GLU A 114 -9.30 6.65 0.70
CA GLU A 114 -8.82 6.94 -0.65
C GLU A 114 -9.50 6.04 -1.69
N ARG A 115 -9.46 4.72 -1.47
CA ARG A 115 -9.85 3.73 -2.50
C ARG A 115 -11.35 3.53 -2.64
N SER A 116 -12.13 3.89 -1.63
CA SER A 116 -13.59 3.94 -1.78
C SER A 116 -14.06 5.07 -2.71
N GLY A 117 -13.18 6.01 -3.10
CA GLY A 117 -13.44 7.00 -4.14
C GLY A 117 -14.56 7.97 -3.79
N ARG A 118 -15.72 7.88 -4.47
CA ARG A 118 -16.94 8.64 -4.14
C ARG A 118 -18.01 7.80 -3.45
N GLY A 119 -17.73 6.52 -3.20
CA GLY A 119 -18.64 5.61 -2.51
C GLY A 119 -18.84 6.02 -1.05
N LEU A 120 -20.05 5.77 -0.54
CA LEU A 120 -20.39 6.03 0.86
C LEU A 120 -19.54 5.13 1.77
N LEU A 121 -18.92 5.74 2.80
CA LEU A 121 -18.26 4.97 3.86
C LEU A 121 -19.26 4.57 4.95
N THR A 122 -19.20 3.31 5.34
CA THR A 122 -19.77 2.84 6.61
C THR A 122 -18.65 2.81 7.63
N VAL A 123 -18.77 3.60 8.70
CA VAL A 123 -17.76 3.69 9.76
C VAL A 123 -18.29 3.08 11.05
N ASP A 124 -17.67 1.99 11.49
CA ASP A 124 -17.95 1.31 12.75
C ASP A 124 -16.91 1.76 13.81
N ILE A 125 -17.35 2.49 14.83
CA ILE A 125 -16.48 3.01 15.89
C ILE A 125 -16.67 2.19 17.18
N CYS A 126 -15.59 1.60 17.68
CA CYS A 126 -15.54 0.99 19.01
C CYS A 126 -14.87 1.96 19.98
N VAL A 127 -15.64 2.51 20.92
CA VAL A 127 -15.12 3.45 21.92
C VAL A 127 -14.30 2.67 22.94
N PRO A 128 -13.00 2.96 23.08
CA PRO A 128 -12.19 2.32 24.11
C PRO A 128 -12.54 2.86 25.51
N GLY A 129 -12.37 2.04 26.55
CA GLY A 129 -12.44 2.53 27.93
C GLY A 129 -11.22 3.37 28.32
N GLY A 130 -11.45 4.48 29.01
CA GLY A 130 -10.45 5.29 29.74
C GLY A 130 -9.16 5.59 28.99
N GLU A 131 -8.11 4.81 29.25
CA GLU A 131 -6.73 5.03 28.79
C GLU A 131 -6.57 4.92 27.28
N LEU A 132 -7.39 4.09 26.62
CA LEU A 132 -7.27 3.84 25.19
C LEU A 132 -7.93 4.92 24.33
N PHE A 133 -8.71 5.83 24.92
CA PHE A 133 -9.34 6.95 24.22
C PHE A 133 -8.32 8.02 23.78
N GLU A 134 -7.21 8.16 24.53
CA GLU A 134 -6.12 9.09 24.21
C GLU A 134 -5.19 8.56 23.10
N ASN A 135 -5.43 7.36 22.58
CA ASN A 135 -4.61 6.78 21.53
C ASN A 135 -4.60 7.67 20.27
N GLU A 136 -3.41 8.17 19.90
CA GLU A 136 -3.25 9.09 18.78
C GLU A 136 -3.71 8.48 17.46
N CYS A 137 -3.47 7.18 17.23
CA CYS A 137 -3.92 6.47 16.02
C CYS A 137 -5.44 6.39 15.93
N PHE A 138 -6.12 6.13 17.06
CA PHE A 138 -7.58 6.15 17.15
C PHE A 138 -8.12 7.54 16.81
N GLN A 139 -7.61 8.57 17.47
CA GLN A 139 -8.03 9.96 17.24
C GLN A 139 -7.73 10.44 15.81
N ALA A 140 -6.57 10.08 15.25
CA ALA A 140 -6.19 10.42 13.88
C ALA A 140 -7.11 9.74 12.85
N SER A 141 -7.53 8.51 13.11
CA SER A 141 -8.47 7.79 12.25
C SER A 141 -9.86 8.41 12.26
N ILE A 142 -10.34 8.87 13.43
CA ILE A 142 -11.58 9.64 13.56
C ILE A 142 -11.49 10.95 12.78
N ARG A 143 -10.37 11.69 12.91
CA ARG A 143 -10.12 12.93 12.17
C ARG A 143 -10.15 12.71 10.65
N LEU A 144 -9.52 11.63 10.17
CA LEU A 144 -9.54 11.28 8.75
C LEU A 144 -10.97 11.00 8.24
N CYS A 145 -11.75 10.23 8.99
CA CYS A 145 -13.12 9.92 8.59
C CYS A 145 -14.01 11.17 8.60
N SER A 146 -13.93 11.99 9.65
CA SER A 146 -14.71 13.23 9.77
C SER A 146 -14.38 14.25 8.69
N ALA A 147 -13.10 14.40 8.31
CA ALA A 147 -12.68 15.30 7.23
C ALA A 147 -13.35 14.96 5.88
N ARG A 148 -13.56 13.67 5.58
CA ARG A 148 -14.26 13.25 4.36
C ARG A 148 -15.79 13.27 4.50
N LEU A 149 -16.31 13.00 5.70
CA LEU A 149 -17.74 12.92 5.98
C LEU A 149 -18.42 14.28 6.22
N SER A 150 -17.68 15.40 6.19
CA SER A 150 -18.24 16.77 6.19
C SER A 150 -19.25 17.06 5.05
N LEU A 151 -19.58 16.06 4.21
CA LEU A 151 -20.56 16.13 3.12
C LEU A 151 -21.68 15.05 3.18
N ALA A 152 -21.77 14.16 4.19
CA ALA A 152 -22.91 13.23 4.31
C ALA A 152 -23.10 12.63 5.74
N PRO A 153 -24.33 12.61 6.31
CA PRO A 153 -24.58 12.16 7.67
C PRO A 153 -25.06 10.70 7.71
N LEU A 154 -24.15 9.73 7.74
CA LEU A 154 -24.52 8.33 8.04
C LEU A 154 -23.45 7.64 8.92
N ILE A 155 -23.21 8.20 10.11
CA ILE A 155 -22.52 7.46 11.17
C ILE A 155 -23.55 6.48 11.76
N ARG A 156 -23.48 5.21 11.35
CA ARG A 156 -24.18 4.14 12.09
C ARG A 156 -23.31 3.73 13.26
N LEU A 157 -23.66 4.20 14.45
CA LEU A 157 -23.12 3.64 15.69
C LEU A 157 -23.69 2.23 15.84
N HIS A 158 -22.99 1.25 15.28
CA HIS A 158 -23.34 -0.15 15.50
C HIS A 158 -22.81 -0.54 16.88
N HIS A 159 -23.71 -0.76 17.84
CA HIS A 159 -23.38 -1.49 19.06
C HIS A 159 -23.24 -2.97 18.66
N PRO A 160 -22.04 -3.58 18.69
CA PRO A 160 -21.93 -5.00 18.39
C PRO A 160 -22.60 -5.80 19.53
N PRO A 161 -23.32 -6.90 19.24
CA PRO A 161 -23.78 -7.85 20.25
C PRO A 161 -22.64 -8.68 20.89
N PHE A 162 -21.39 -8.47 20.47
CA PHE A 162 -20.22 -9.27 20.86
C PHE A 162 -19.36 -8.66 21.99
N VAL A 163 -19.81 -7.60 22.66
CA VAL A 163 -19.06 -7.05 23.81
C VAL A 163 -19.01 -8.03 25.00
N LEU A 164 -19.79 -9.12 24.98
CA LEU A 164 -19.82 -10.09 26.07
C LEU A 164 -18.68 -11.14 26.06
N GLU A 165 -17.82 -11.20 25.02
CA GLU A 165 -16.75 -12.23 24.97
C GLU A 165 -15.32 -11.71 25.21
N CYS A 166 -15.11 -10.40 25.41
CA CYS A 166 -13.77 -9.87 25.77
C CYS A 166 -13.60 -9.60 27.27
N LEU A 167 -14.50 -10.12 28.11
CA LEU A 167 -14.40 -10.09 29.57
C LEU A 167 -14.46 -11.52 30.14
N GLN A 168 -13.47 -12.34 29.76
CA GLN A 168 -13.09 -13.57 30.44
C GLN A 168 -11.58 -13.77 30.28
#